data_AF-A0A0F0H3R7-F1
#
_entry.id   AF-A0A0F0H3R7-F1
#
_cell.length_a   1.000
_cell.length_b   1.000
_cell.length_c   1.000
_cell.angle_alpha   90.00
_cell.angle_beta   90.00
_cell.angle_gamma   90.00
#
_symmetry.space_group_name_H-M   'P 1'
#
loop_
_entity.id
_entity.type
_entity.pdbx_description
1 polymer ?
#
loop_
_entity_poly.entity_id
_entity_poly.type
_entity_poly.pdbx_seq_one_letter_code
_entity_poly.pdbx_strand_id
1 'polypeptide(L)'
;MTLARKVEKEGTAHWQRITPARYIIKSHELTVKSVFQETKAQVLSAYFGGLVFAETAQGSKKYRAEISTLPKSDVRALCIDWTDAISETEIYHHRLYVPRAEVSETDDAQWSRTQEARWGMSFSALAPPGSSTTLAVWLTDDPAVIAGLGSSSLAVAPDKS
;
A
#
# COMPACT_ATOMS: atom_id res chain seq x y z
N MET A 1 3.87 -1.56 -11.02
CA MET A 1 3.29 -1.57 -9.66
C MET A 1 1.86 -2.06 -9.76
N THR A 2 1.37 -2.79 -8.77
CA THR A 2 -0.01 -3.29 -8.72
C THR A 2 -0.60 -2.99 -7.35
N LEU A 3 -1.85 -2.50 -7.33
CA LEU A 3 -2.64 -2.30 -6.12
C LEU A 3 -3.75 -3.35 -6.08
N ALA A 4 -3.90 -4.05 -4.96
CA ALA A 4 -4.95 -5.04 -4.77
C ALA A 4 -5.71 -4.76 -3.45
N ARG A 5 -7.04 -4.81 -3.52
CA ARG A 5 -7.92 -4.75 -2.34
C ARG A 5 -8.75 -6.02 -2.29
N LYS A 6 -8.72 -6.71 -1.15
CA LYS A 6 -9.47 -7.95 -0.92
C LYS A 6 -10.37 -7.79 0.30
N VAL A 7 -11.64 -8.17 0.16
CA VAL A 7 -12.63 -8.19 1.26
C VAL A 7 -13.31 -9.53 1.26
N GLU A 8 -13.16 -10.30 2.34
CA GLU A 8 -13.83 -11.58 2.51
C GLU A 8 -15.09 -11.43 3.35
N LYS A 9 -16.19 -12.01 2.90
CA LYS A 9 -17.49 -11.96 3.58
C LYS A 9 -18.07 -13.37 3.70
N GLU A 10 -18.50 -13.74 4.89
CA GLU A 10 -19.23 -14.98 5.14
C GLU A 10 -20.70 -14.68 5.43
N GLY A 11 -21.60 -15.43 4.80
CA GLY A 11 -23.03 -15.34 5.07
C GLY A 11 -23.44 -16.24 6.24
N THR A 12 -24.19 -15.71 7.20
CA THR A 12 -24.78 -16.55 8.26
C THR A 12 -26.00 -17.29 7.71
N ALA A 13 -25.93 -18.63 7.70
CA ALA A 13 -27.04 -19.47 7.29
C ALA A 13 -28.16 -19.47 8.35
N HIS A 14 -29.40 -19.35 7.91
CA HIS A 14 -30.59 -19.46 8.77
C HIS A 14 -31.46 -20.60 8.25
N TRP A 15 -31.93 -21.48 9.13
CA TRP A 15 -32.60 -22.74 8.79
C TRP A 15 -33.91 -22.59 8.00
N GLN A 16 -34.45 -21.38 7.86
CA GLN A 16 -35.65 -21.07 7.08
C GLN A 16 -35.37 -20.33 5.74
N ARG A 17 -34.12 -20.03 5.38
CA ARG A 17 -33.79 -19.29 4.14
C ARG A 17 -32.48 -19.74 3.48
N ILE A 18 -32.55 -19.95 2.17
CA ILE A 18 -31.42 -20.31 1.30
C ILE A 18 -30.48 -19.12 1.07
N THR A 19 -30.99 -17.89 1.13
CA THR A 19 -30.18 -16.67 1.01
C THR A 19 -29.74 -16.19 2.40
N PRO A 20 -28.44 -15.87 2.62
CA PRO A 20 -27.93 -15.44 3.91
C PRO A 20 -28.61 -14.14 4.38
N ALA A 21 -29.03 -14.12 5.63
CA ALA A 21 -29.71 -12.97 6.22
C ALA A 21 -28.74 -11.83 6.59
N ARG A 22 -27.47 -12.15 6.83
CA ARG A 22 -26.40 -11.20 7.19
C ARG A 22 -25.07 -11.67 6.63
N TYR A 23 -24.23 -10.72 6.20
CA TYR A 23 -22.84 -10.94 5.84
C TYR A 23 -21.93 -10.40 6.94
N ILE A 24 -21.00 -11.22 7.41
CA ILE A 24 -19.94 -10.83 8.35
C ILE A 24 -18.66 -10.64 7.52
N ILE A 25 -18.00 -9.48 7.67
CA ILE A 25 -16.70 -9.25 7.06
C ILE A 25 -15.65 -10.02 7.88
N LYS A 26 -14.96 -10.96 7.24
CA LYS A 26 -13.92 -11.78 7.87
C LYS A 26 -12.53 -11.16 7.77
N SER A 27 -12.18 -10.68 6.58
CA SER A 27 -10.88 -10.05 6.32
C SER A 27 -11.07 -8.85 5.40
N HIS A 28 -10.22 -7.83 5.62
CA HIS A 28 -10.07 -6.68 4.74
C HIS A 28 -8.58 -6.38 4.59
N GLU A 29 -8.07 -6.58 3.39
CA GLU A 29 -6.64 -6.45 3.08
C GLU A 29 -6.43 -5.48 1.91
N LEU A 30 -5.40 -4.66 2.04
CA LEU A 30 -4.89 -3.79 0.97
C LEU A 30 -3.41 -4.10 0.78
N THR A 31 -3.05 -4.49 -0.45
CA THR A 31 -1.70 -4.90 -0.80
C THR A 31 -1.18 -4.08 -1.97
N VAL A 32 0.06 -3.62 -1.88
CA VAL A 32 0.79 -2.98 -2.97
C VAL A 32 1.96 -3.87 -3.37
N LYS A 33 2.05 -4.24 -4.64
CA LYS A 33 3.20 -4.96 -5.20
C LYS A 33 4.01 -4.03 -6.10
N SER A 34 5.32 -3.98 -5.91
CA SER A 34 6.22 -3.15 -6.70
C SER A 34 7.54 -3.86 -6.98
N VAL A 35 8.19 -3.46 -8.07
CA VAL A 35 9.54 -3.91 -8.42
C VAL A 35 10.43 -2.68 -8.50
N PHE A 36 11.38 -2.56 -7.57
CA PHE A 36 12.33 -1.46 -7.56
C PHE A 36 13.53 -1.80 -8.45
N GLN A 37 13.91 -0.88 -9.33
CA GLN A 37 15.02 -1.05 -10.26
C GLN A 37 16.35 -0.49 -9.71
N GLU A 38 16.26 0.33 -8.67
CA GLU A 38 17.41 1.02 -8.11
C GLU A 38 17.90 0.37 -6.82
N THR A 39 19.21 0.09 -6.75
CA THR A 39 19.85 -0.47 -5.56
C THR A 39 20.26 0.65 -4.60
N LYS A 40 19.29 1.18 -3.84
CA LYS A 40 19.50 2.17 -2.78
C LYS A 40 19.47 1.55 -1.39
N ALA A 41 20.10 2.22 -0.42
CA ALA A 41 20.08 1.79 0.98
C ALA A 41 18.66 1.57 1.51
N GLN A 42 17.70 2.42 1.14
CA GLN A 42 16.29 2.32 1.57
C GLN A 42 15.58 1.11 0.98
N VAL A 43 15.90 0.73 -0.26
CA VAL A 43 15.35 -0.45 -0.96
C VAL A 43 15.93 -1.72 -0.34
N LEU A 44 17.26 -1.77 -0.18
CA LEU A 44 17.93 -2.90 0.47
C LEU A 44 17.49 -3.06 1.93
N SER A 45 17.29 -1.94 2.65
CA SER A 45 16.74 -1.94 3.99
C SER A 45 15.34 -2.55 4.02
N ALA A 46 14.47 -2.19 3.07
CA ALA A 46 13.13 -2.77 2.96
C ALA A 46 13.19 -4.27 2.66
N TYR A 47 13.97 -4.64 1.66
CA TYR A 47 14.04 -6.00 1.14
C TYR A 47 14.64 -7.00 2.16
N PHE A 48 15.63 -6.57 2.94
CA PHE A 48 16.29 -7.43 3.94
C PHE A 48 15.80 -7.22 5.38
N GLY A 49 14.66 -6.55 5.59
CA GLY A 49 14.06 -6.42 6.93
C GLY A 49 14.81 -5.48 7.88
N GLY A 50 15.16 -4.28 7.43
CA GLY A 50 15.80 -3.24 8.24
C GLY A 50 17.33 -3.24 8.16
N LEU A 51 17.89 -3.56 6.99
CA LEU A 51 19.33 -3.52 6.76
C LEU A 51 19.87 -2.08 6.90
N VAL A 52 20.98 -1.92 7.64
CA VAL A 52 21.62 -0.62 7.91
C VAL A 52 23.08 -0.67 7.47
N PHE A 53 23.49 0.32 6.69
CA PHE A 53 24.88 0.49 6.28
C PHE A 53 25.67 1.31 7.30
N ALA A 54 26.83 0.81 7.69
CA ALA A 54 27.82 1.52 8.49
C ALA A 54 29.14 1.61 7.72
N GLU A 55 29.89 2.69 7.91
CA GLU A 55 31.22 2.82 7.33
C GLU A 55 32.20 1.86 8.02
N THR A 56 33.07 1.18 7.26
CA THR A 56 33.99 0.18 7.85
C THR A 56 35.10 0.79 8.70
N ALA A 57 35.45 2.05 8.42
CA ALA A 57 36.40 2.87 9.16
C ALA A 57 36.15 4.32 8.75
N GLN A 58 36.37 5.27 9.66
CA GLN A 58 36.08 6.68 9.40
C GLN A 58 36.78 7.19 8.13
N GLY A 59 36.00 7.67 7.17
CA GLY A 59 36.49 8.23 5.89
C GLY A 59 36.94 7.20 4.86
N SER A 60 36.71 5.90 5.08
CA SER A 60 37.07 4.82 4.15
C SER A 60 36.25 4.83 2.87
N LYS A 61 35.04 5.44 2.88
CA LYS A 61 34.03 5.35 1.82
C LYS A 61 33.60 3.92 1.49
N LYS A 62 33.90 2.96 2.36
CA LYS A 62 33.46 1.57 2.25
C LYS A 62 32.36 1.36 3.28
N TYR A 63 31.19 0.97 2.79
CA TYR A 63 30.02 0.75 3.63
C TYR A 63 29.71 -0.74 3.70
N ARG A 64 29.45 -1.22 4.91
CA ARG A 64 29.07 -2.60 5.19
C ARG A 64 27.72 -2.61 5.87
N ALA A 65 26.90 -3.56 5.50
CA ALA A 65 25.67 -3.88 6.18
C ALA A 65 25.63 -5.37 6.46
N GLU A 66 25.10 -5.75 7.62
CA GLU A 66 25.01 -7.14 8.04
C GLU A 66 23.58 -7.63 7.85
N ILE A 67 23.43 -8.78 7.22
CA ILE A 67 22.14 -9.45 7.07
C ILE A 67 21.94 -10.31 8.31
N SER A 68 20.86 -10.05 9.05
CA SER A 68 20.54 -10.81 10.26
C SER A 68 20.02 -12.19 9.88
N THR A 69 20.36 -13.20 10.69
CA THR A 69 19.73 -14.53 10.63
C THR A 69 18.32 -14.54 11.20
N LEU A 70 17.94 -13.49 11.94
CA LEU A 70 16.61 -13.36 12.52
C LEU A 70 15.69 -12.66 11.51
N PRO A 71 14.54 -13.27 11.17
CA PRO A 71 13.55 -12.60 10.34
C PRO A 71 13.04 -11.37 11.09
N LYS A 72 13.15 -10.21 10.46
CA LYS A 72 12.65 -8.95 10.97
C LYS A 72 11.56 -8.44 10.05
N SER A 73 10.43 -8.08 10.66
CA SER A 73 9.39 -7.30 9.99
C SER A 73 9.89 -5.87 9.83
N ASP A 74 9.69 -5.32 8.63
CA ASP A 74 9.99 -3.92 8.34
C ASP A 74 8.69 -3.17 8.03
N VAL A 75 8.34 -2.25 8.93
CA VAL A 75 7.11 -1.45 8.86
C VAL A 75 7.49 -0.02 8.50
N ARG A 76 6.90 0.49 7.43
CA ARG A 76 7.18 1.83 6.89
C ARG A 76 5.93 2.49 6.33
N ALA A 77 5.97 3.80 6.19
CA ALA A 77 4.98 4.52 5.38
C ALA A 77 5.34 4.35 3.90
N LEU A 78 4.32 4.15 3.06
CA LEU A 78 4.47 4.06 1.61
C LEU A 78 3.72 5.22 0.97
N CYS A 79 4.40 5.94 0.08
CA CYS A 79 3.80 6.96 -0.76
C CYS A 79 4.05 6.57 -2.21
N ILE A 80 2.99 6.49 -2.99
CA ILE A 80 3.07 6.22 -4.41
C ILE A 80 2.51 7.44 -5.11
N ASP A 81 3.36 8.11 -5.87
CA ASP A 81 2.99 9.27 -6.65
C ASP A 81 3.04 8.88 -8.14
N TRP A 82 2.04 9.29 -8.88
CA TRP A 82 2.03 9.18 -10.34
C TRP A 82 1.28 10.35 -10.95
N THR A 83 1.52 10.54 -12.24
CA THR A 83 0.90 11.58 -13.03
C THR A 83 0.05 10.91 -14.10
N ASP A 84 -1.20 11.34 -14.23
CA ASP A 84 -2.10 10.99 -15.31
C ASP A 84 -2.17 12.16 -16.30
N ALA A 85 -1.60 11.98 -17.49
CA ALA A 85 -1.57 12.98 -18.53
C ALA A 85 -2.56 12.58 -19.63
N ILE A 86 -3.76 13.16 -19.58
CA ILE A 86 -4.84 12.92 -20.55
C ILE A 86 -4.56 13.70 -21.84
N SER A 87 -4.05 14.92 -21.70
CA SER A 87 -3.63 15.78 -22.80
C SER A 87 -2.46 16.69 -22.38
N GLU A 88 -1.89 17.48 -23.29
CA GLU A 88 -0.80 18.42 -22.97
C GLU A 88 -1.21 19.50 -21.95
N THR A 89 -2.52 19.76 -21.82
CA THR A 89 -3.08 20.76 -20.91
C THR A 89 -3.77 20.15 -19.69
N GLU A 90 -4.07 18.84 -19.71
CA GLU A 90 -4.74 18.13 -18.64
C GLU A 90 -3.81 17.07 -18.06
N ILE A 91 -3.08 17.51 -17.04
CA ILE A 91 -2.13 16.70 -16.29
C ILE A 91 -2.60 16.70 -14.84
N TYR A 92 -2.97 15.53 -14.34
CA TYR A 92 -3.44 15.33 -12.98
C TYR A 92 -2.41 14.54 -12.19
N HIS A 93 -2.17 14.95 -10.95
CA HIS A 93 -1.29 14.30 -10.03
C HIS A 93 -2.10 13.45 -9.06
N HIS A 94 -1.65 12.22 -8.85
CA HIS A 94 -2.25 11.29 -7.92
C HIS A 94 -1.22 10.82 -6.91
N ARG A 95 -1.68 10.67 -5.68
CA ARG A 95 -0.88 10.14 -4.57
C ARG A 95 -1.69 9.14 -3.78
N LEU A 96 -1.16 7.92 -3.65
CA LEU A 96 -1.63 6.92 -2.70
C LEU A 96 -0.67 6.90 -1.51
N TYR A 97 -1.17 7.30 -0.35
CA TYR A 97 -0.45 7.31 0.91
C TYR A 97 -0.96 6.18 1.82
N VAL A 98 -0.08 5.24 2.16
CA VAL A 98 -0.32 4.17 3.13
C VAL A 98 0.53 4.47 4.37
N PRO A 99 -0.08 4.95 5.48
CA PRO A 99 0.67 5.40 6.65
C PRO A 99 1.50 4.30 7.31
N ARG A 100 1.02 3.06 7.24
CA ARG A 100 1.67 1.90 7.84
C ARG A 100 1.54 0.71 6.90
N ALA A 101 2.65 0.30 6.32
CA ALA A 101 2.76 -0.86 5.45
C ALA A 101 3.93 -1.72 5.92
N GLU A 102 3.72 -3.03 5.95
CA GLU A 102 4.76 -4.01 6.22
C GLU A 102 5.16 -4.69 4.92
N VAL A 103 6.45 -4.97 4.76
CA VAL A 103 6.93 -5.85 3.69
C VAL A 103 6.46 -7.28 4.00
N SER A 104 5.47 -7.76 3.26
CA SER A 104 4.86 -9.07 3.49
C SER A 104 5.56 -10.20 2.73
N GLU A 105 6.00 -9.93 1.51
CA GLU A 105 6.67 -10.89 0.64
C GLU A 105 7.79 -10.19 -0.14
N THR A 106 8.88 -10.90 -0.38
CA THR A 106 9.96 -10.49 -1.26
C THR A 106 10.13 -11.53 -2.36
N ASP A 107 10.09 -11.09 -3.61
CA ASP A 107 10.37 -11.96 -4.75
C ASP A 107 11.89 -12.11 -4.92
N ASP A 108 12.31 -13.16 -5.64
CA ASP A 108 13.72 -13.37 -5.95
C ASP A 108 14.33 -12.16 -6.67
N ALA A 109 15.41 -11.62 -6.11
CA ALA A 109 16.16 -10.54 -6.73
C ALA A 109 16.79 -11.01 -8.05
N GLN A 110 16.55 -10.25 -9.13
CA GLN A 110 17.07 -10.57 -10.45
C GLN A 110 18.23 -9.65 -10.81
N TRP A 111 19.38 -10.24 -11.11
CA TRP A 111 20.56 -9.52 -11.61
C TRP A 111 20.98 -10.10 -12.95
N SER A 112 21.24 -9.21 -13.90
CA SER A 112 21.80 -9.58 -15.20
C SER A 112 22.84 -8.54 -15.61
N ARG A 113 23.69 -8.88 -16.59
CA ARG A 113 24.67 -7.91 -17.10
C ARG A 113 24.04 -6.80 -17.95
N THR A 114 22.86 -7.06 -18.49
CA THR A 114 22.22 -6.22 -19.52
C THR A 114 21.01 -5.46 -19.00
N GLN A 115 20.52 -5.79 -17.82
CA GLN A 115 19.36 -5.16 -17.19
C GLN A 115 19.70 -4.71 -15.78
N GLU A 116 18.98 -3.68 -15.36
CA GLU A 116 19.03 -3.15 -14.00
C GLU A 116 18.60 -4.23 -12.98
N ALA A 117 19.13 -4.12 -11.76
CA ALA A 117 18.77 -5.01 -10.68
C ALA A 117 17.29 -4.82 -10.31
N ARG A 118 16.54 -5.91 -10.21
CA ARG A 118 15.11 -5.87 -9.87
C ARG A 118 14.88 -6.44 -8.48
N TRP A 119 14.21 -5.64 -7.65
CA TRP A 119 13.86 -5.98 -6.27
C TRP A 119 12.34 -6.01 -6.14
N GLY A 120 11.75 -7.21 -6.29
CA GLY A 120 10.31 -7.41 -6.17
C GLY A 120 9.88 -7.47 -4.71
N MET A 121 8.88 -6.67 -4.35
CA MET A 121 8.39 -6.55 -2.98
C MET A 121 6.87 -6.39 -2.96
N SER A 122 6.24 -7.07 -2.00
CA SER A 122 4.83 -6.89 -1.65
C SER A 122 4.72 -6.22 -0.29
N PHE A 123 3.82 -5.24 -0.22
CA PHE A 123 3.54 -4.48 0.98
C PHE A 123 2.09 -4.71 1.40
N SER A 124 1.88 -5.12 2.64
CA SER A 124 0.55 -5.22 3.25
C SER A 124 0.29 -3.99 4.10
N ALA A 125 -0.82 -3.29 3.86
CA ALA A 125 -1.24 -2.18 4.70
C ALA A 125 -1.67 -2.71 6.06
N LEU A 126 -1.11 -2.14 7.12
CA LEU A 126 -1.45 -2.48 8.49
C LEU A 126 -2.42 -1.47 9.05
N ALA A 127 -3.31 -1.93 9.93
CA ALA A 127 -4.19 -1.05 10.67
C ALA A 127 -3.36 0.02 11.44
N PRO A 128 -3.79 1.28 11.41
CA PRO A 128 -3.13 2.33 12.17
C PRO A 128 -3.24 2.03 13.67
N PRO A 129 -2.24 2.40 14.47
CA PRO A 129 -2.37 2.31 15.93
C PRO A 129 -3.47 3.27 16.42
N GLY A 130 -4.32 2.80 17.34
CA GLY A 130 -5.40 3.59 17.93
C GLY A 130 -6.77 3.36 17.27
N SER A 131 -7.65 4.36 17.34
CA SER A 131 -9.06 4.26 16.93
C SER A 131 -9.35 4.69 15.49
N SER A 132 -8.32 4.99 14.69
CA SER A 132 -8.51 5.37 13.29
C SER A 132 -8.91 4.15 12.44
N THR A 133 -9.86 4.33 11.53
CA THR A 133 -10.28 3.30 10.57
C THR A 133 -9.72 3.55 9.17
N THR A 134 -8.90 4.60 9.00
CA THR A 134 -8.31 4.98 7.71
C THR A 134 -7.06 4.14 7.42
N LEU A 135 -7.17 3.20 6.48
CA LEU A 135 -6.07 2.31 6.10
C LEU A 135 -5.08 2.96 5.11
N ALA A 136 -5.59 3.77 4.18
CA ALA A 136 -4.82 4.50 3.18
C ALA A 136 -5.60 5.73 2.72
N VAL A 137 -4.90 6.69 2.14
CA VAL A 137 -5.47 7.94 1.62
C VAL A 137 -5.09 8.07 0.15
N TRP A 138 -6.09 8.32 -0.69
CA TRP A 138 -5.91 8.67 -2.10
C TRP A 138 -6.10 10.17 -2.25
N LEU A 139 -5.13 10.85 -2.84
CA LEU A 139 -5.12 12.28 -3.10
C LEU A 139 -5.01 12.52 -4.61
N THR A 140 -5.72 13.52 -5.10
CA THR A 140 -5.64 13.96 -6.49
C THR A 140 -6.05 15.42 -6.62
N ASP A 141 -5.53 16.08 -7.65
CA ASP A 141 -5.93 17.42 -8.08
C ASP A 141 -6.97 17.41 -9.21
N ASP A 142 -7.43 16.24 -9.65
CA ASP A 142 -8.49 16.11 -10.65
C ASP A 142 -9.85 16.55 -10.09
N PRO A 143 -10.43 17.67 -10.58
CA PRO A 143 -11.74 18.15 -10.12
C PRO A 143 -12.89 17.24 -10.57
N ALA A 144 -12.71 16.38 -11.57
CA ALA A 144 -13.77 15.50 -12.07
C ALA A 144 -14.20 14.46 -11.02
N VAL A 145 -13.34 14.11 -10.06
CA VAL A 145 -13.64 13.16 -8.98
C VAL A 145 -14.85 13.58 -8.14
N ILE A 146 -15.14 14.87 -8.06
CA ILE A 146 -16.32 15.41 -7.35
C ILE A 146 -17.48 15.78 -8.28
N ALA A 147 -17.24 15.92 -9.59
CA ALA A 147 -18.26 16.31 -10.57
C ALA A 147 -19.30 15.21 -10.84
N GLY A 148 -18.94 13.94 -10.63
CA GLY A 148 -19.86 12.79 -10.71
C GLY A 148 -20.75 12.58 -9.48
N LEU A 149 -20.52 13.31 -8.39
CA LEU A 149 -21.36 13.31 -7.19
C LEU A 149 -22.55 14.25 -7.40
N GLY A 150 -23.41 13.93 -8.37
CA GLY A 150 -24.70 14.60 -8.54
C GLY A 150 -25.43 14.69 -7.20
N SER A 151 -25.91 15.88 -6.88
CA SER A 151 -26.66 16.27 -5.68
C SER A 151 -27.59 15.17 -5.16
N SER A 152 -27.12 14.38 -4.20
CA SER A 152 -27.98 13.59 -3.31
C SER A 152 -27.83 14.19 -1.92
N SER A 153 -28.46 15.35 -1.72
CA SER A 153 -28.82 15.77 -0.37
C SER A 153 -29.64 14.63 0.24
N LEU A 154 -29.04 13.90 1.18
CA LEU A 154 -29.77 13.06 2.12
C LEU A 154 -30.75 13.99 2.87
N ALA A 155 -31.96 14.12 2.33
CA ALA A 155 -33.04 14.80 3.01
C ALA A 155 -33.39 13.97 4.25
N VAL A 156 -32.95 14.44 5.41
CA VAL A 156 -33.49 14.00 6.69
C VAL A 156 -34.96 14.41 6.68
N ALA A 157 -35.86 13.44 6.54
CA ALA A 157 -37.29 13.70 6.66
C ALA A 157 -37.56 14.26 8.07
N PRO A 158 -38.25 15.40 8.21
CA PRO A 158 -38.67 15.86 9.52
C PRO A 158 -39.68 14.88 10.11
N ASP A 159 -39.42 14.50 11.35
CA ASP A 159 -40.30 13.67 12.17
C ASP A 159 -41.69 14.31 12.24
N LYS A 160 -42.73 13.55 11.89
CA LYS A 160 -44.11 14.05 11.94
C LYS A 160 -44.58 14.00 13.39
N SER A 161 -44.84 15.18 13.95
CA SER A 161 -45.64 15.37 15.18
C SER A 161 -47.07 14.87 15.01
#